data_AF-A0A812STM7-F1
#
_entry.id   AF-A0A812STM7-F1
#
_cell.length_a   1.000
_cell.length_b   1.000
_cell.length_c   1.000
_cell.angle_alpha   90.00
_cell.angle_beta   90.00
_cell.angle_gamma   90.00
#
_symmetry.space_group_name_H-M   'P 1'
#
loop_
_entity.id
_entity.type
_entity.pdbx_description
1 polymer ?
#
loop_
_entity_poly.entity_id
_entity_poly.type
_entity_poly.pdbx_seq_one_letter_code
_entity_poly.pdbx_strand_id
1 'polypeptide(L)'
;LLQRAKRALVSILLELAAAYDVGLQLTRDSSDDAITRAFRRVSVKVHPDKGGSAADAQRLNAARDQWFCAFVASHVAPWTVKHWVATMEANTSGTVHLHLMLQFARAQNCGSSRFMFEGTRPNASTQDYLGEGLCRKKLQQSIDRGMFYVWADKIGTHRLPDGGLCVSGNYQPCWTKATLSYQVLGKWPEALWKQRKLTSDKYEEYLYLTRDGVLARKRNLDAVREHEVEAAEAAVIEANTKRIRSNPALYQPFPEVPVASAWLATFCEDRLRYPLLVVHDGIILDDVRDLAFLAEHQEKLQGKYDARVEFATTPGGTCAYSKYLFAVPIAVTINHSTRNIDFLHSHDWLKHPKNRVLVNFPDILGQV
;
A
#
# COMPACT_ATOMS: atom_id res chain seq x y z
N LEU A 1 -30.98 -27.22 4.74
CA LEU A 1 -30.14 -26.02 4.49
C LEU A 1 -30.18 -25.60 3.02
N LEU A 2 -29.80 -26.47 2.06
CA LEU A 2 -29.81 -26.15 0.63
C LEU A 2 -31.10 -25.50 0.12
N GLN A 3 -32.26 -26.12 0.36
CA GLN A 3 -33.55 -25.57 -0.08
C GLN A 3 -33.89 -24.22 0.59
N ARG A 4 -33.43 -23.98 1.82
CA ARG A 4 -33.64 -22.69 2.51
C ARG A 4 -32.82 -21.59 1.85
N ALA A 5 -31.53 -21.85 1.57
CA ALA A 5 -30.66 -20.90 0.88
C ALA A 5 -31.15 -20.60 -0.54
N LYS A 6 -31.57 -21.64 -1.27
CA LYS A 6 -32.20 -21.51 -2.59
C LYS A 6 -33.44 -20.60 -2.55
N ARG A 7 -34.34 -20.82 -1.59
CA ARG A 7 -35.56 -19.99 -1.41
C ARG A 7 -35.22 -18.55 -1.03
N ALA A 8 -34.22 -18.33 -0.17
CA ALA A 8 -33.77 -16.99 0.18
C ALA A 8 -33.24 -16.23 -1.05
N LEU A 9 -32.47 -16.89 -1.91
CA LEU A 9 -32.02 -16.31 -3.18
C LEU A 9 -33.21 -15.97 -4.10
N VAL A 10 -34.19 -16.87 -4.25
CA VAL A 10 -35.40 -16.60 -5.05
C VAL A 10 -36.15 -15.36 -4.53
N SER A 11 -36.32 -15.21 -3.22
CA SER A 11 -36.95 -14.02 -2.64
C SER A 11 -36.21 -12.73 -3.00
N ILE A 12 -34.88 -12.73 -2.87
CA ILE A 12 -34.05 -11.56 -3.21
C ILE A 12 -34.11 -11.25 -4.71
N LEU A 13 -34.11 -12.28 -5.57
CA LEU A 13 -34.26 -12.11 -7.01
C LEU A 13 -35.59 -11.46 -7.38
N LEU A 14 -36.70 -11.90 -6.78
CA LEU A 14 -38.03 -11.34 -7.06
C LEU A 14 -38.13 -9.88 -6.58
N GLU A 15 -37.58 -9.57 -5.41
CA GLU A 15 -37.58 -8.21 -4.87
C GLU A 15 -36.76 -7.25 -5.74
N LEU A 16 -35.53 -7.61 -6.08
CA LEU A 16 -34.67 -6.80 -6.93
C LEU A 16 -35.20 -6.71 -8.37
N ALA A 17 -35.83 -7.78 -8.86
CA ALA A 17 -36.49 -7.73 -10.15
C ALA A 17 -37.63 -6.71 -10.20
N ALA A 18 -38.44 -6.62 -9.13
CA ALA A 18 -39.46 -5.57 -9.03
C ALA A 18 -38.86 -4.17 -8.94
N ALA A 19 -37.78 -3.98 -8.15
CA ALA A 19 -37.13 -2.68 -7.97
C ALA A 19 -36.45 -2.15 -9.25
N TYR A 20 -35.96 -3.05 -10.11
CA TYR A 20 -35.22 -2.72 -11.33
C TYR A 20 -36.00 -3.00 -12.63
N ASP A 21 -37.32 -3.18 -12.53
CA ASP A 21 -38.24 -3.47 -13.65
C ASP A 21 -37.77 -4.63 -14.56
N VAL A 22 -37.39 -5.75 -13.94
CA VAL A 22 -36.97 -6.98 -14.62
C VAL A 22 -38.09 -8.00 -14.55
N GLY A 23 -38.78 -8.25 -15.67
CA GLY A 23 -39.80 -9.30 -15.72
C GLY A 23 -39.22 -10.70 -15.44
N LEU A 24 -39.48 -11.24 -14.24
CA LEU A 24 -39.12 -12.61 -13.83
C LEU A 24 -40.36 -13.43 -13.51
N GLN A 25 -40.34 -14.70 -13.92
CA GLN A 25 -41.28 -15.72 -13.47
C GLN A 25 -40.50 -16.78 -12.71
N LEU A 26 -40.37 -16.56 -11.39
CA LEU A 26 -39.75 -17.52 -10.49
C LEU A 26 -40.73 -17.93 -9.39
N THR A 27 -40.63 -19.18 -9.00
CA THR A 27 -41.32 -19.76 -7.85
C THR A 27 -40.28 -20.37 -6.90
N ARG A 28 -40.69 -20.65 -5.66
CA ARG A 28 -39.85 -21.34 -4.66
C ARG A 28 -39.36 -22.71 -5.12
N ASP A 29 -40.02 -23.30 -6.11
CA ASP A 29 -39.79 -24.65 -6.65
C ASP A 29 -39.15 -24.60 -8.05
N SER A 30 -38.71 -23.42 -8.52
CA SER A 30 -38.04 -23.27 -9.80
C SER A 30 -36.74 -24.08 -9.88
N SER A 31 -36.40 -24.54 -11.09
CA SER A 31 -35.16 -25.28 -11.34
C SER A 31 -33.91 -24.42 -11.14
N ASP A 32 -32.79 -25.06 -10.85
CA ASP A 32 -31.50 -24.37 -10.64
C ASP A 32 -31.10 -23.57 -11.89
N ASP A 33 -31.39 -24.10 -13.08
CA ASP A 33 -31.18 -23.41 -14.35
C ASP A 33 -32.04 -22.14 -14.50
N ALA A 34 -33.31 -22.18 -14.06
CA ALA A 34 -34.20 -21.03 -14.11
C ALA A 34 -33.69 -19.93 -13.15
N ILE A 35 -33.26 -20.30 -11.95
CA ILE A 35 -32.69 -19.38 -10.95
C ILE A 35 -31.38 -18.79 -11.47
N THR A 36 -30.51 -19.60 -12.07
CA THR A 36 -29.23 -19.13 -12.64
C THR A 36 -29.47 -18.10 -13.76
N ARG A 37 -30.43 -18.35 -14.65
CA ARG A 37 -30.80 -17.38 -15.70
C ARG A 37 -31.36 -16.09 -15.10
N ALA A 38 -32.22 -16.19 -14.09
CA ALA A 38 -32.76 -15.03 -13.39
C ALA A 38 -31.66 -14.22 -12.69
N PHE A 39 -30.75 -14.89 -11.99
CA PHE A 39 -29.58 -14.26 -11.37
C PHE A 39 -28.80 -13.44 -12.38
N ARG A 40 -28.42 -14.02 -13.53
CA ARG A 40 -27.67 -13.28 -14.56
C ARG A 40 -28.41 -12.03 -15.05
N ARG A 41 -29.74 -12.12 -15.23
CA ARG A 41 -30.57 -10.99 -15.66
C ARG A 41 -30.62 -9.87 -14.62
N VAL A 42 -30.80 -10.22 -13.35
CA VAL A 42 -30.86 -9.24 -12.25
C VAL A 42 -29.47 -8.66 -11.97
N SER A 43 -28.42 -9.48 -11.96
CA SER A 43 -27.04 -9.04 -11.70
C SER A 43 -26.56 -7.95 -12.65
N VAL A 44 -26.95 -8.01 -13.93
CA VAL A 44 -26.62 -6.94 -14.90
C VAL A 44 -27.29 -5.62 -14.54
N LYS A 45 -28.49 -5.64 -13.96
CA LYS A 45 -29.26 -4.43 -13.63
C LYS A 45 -28.84 -3.80 -12.32
N VAL A 46 -28.47 -4.62 -11.33
CA VAL A 46 -28.02 -4.12 -10.02
C VAL A 46 -26.56 -3.65 -10.03
N HIS A 47 -25.81 -3.92 -11.10
CA HIS A 47 -24.40 -3.54 -11.18
C HIS A 47 -24.22 -1.99 -11.18
N PRO A 48 -23.28 -1.43 -10.38
CA PRO A 48 -23.04 0.01 -10.32
C PRO A 48 -22.79 0.67 -11.67
N ASP A 49 -21.97 0.06 -12.53
CA ASP A 49 -21.70 0.57 -13.89
C ASP A 49 -22.93 0.62 -14.81
N LYS A 50 -24.05 -0.01 -14.41
CA LYS A 50 -25.33 0.01 -15.13
C LYS A 50 -26.38 0.87 -14.42
N GLY A 51 -25.96 1.70 -13.47
CA GLY A 51 -26.81 2.57 -12.67
C GLY A 51 -27.44 1.88 -11.46
N GLY A 52 -27.01 0.67 -11.11
CA GLY A 52 -27.51 -0.05 -9.94
C GLY A 52 -26.81 0.28 -8.63
N SER A 53 -27.37 -0.23 -7.53
CA SER A 53 -26.82 -0.03 -6.19
C SER A 53 -25.76 -1.09 -5.85
N ALA A 54 -24.59 -0.64 -5.39
CA ALA A 54 -23.55 -1.52 -4.87
C ALA A 54 -24.06 -2.40 -3.71
N ALA A 55 -24.96 -1.87 -2.87
CA ALA A 55 -25.56 -2.61 -1.77
C ALA A 55 -26.47 -3.75 -2.27
N ASP A 56 -27.25 -3.51 -3.33
CA ASP A 56 -28.11 -4.53 -3.92
C ASP A 56 -27.30 -5.63 -4.62
N ALA A 57 -26.25 -5.24 -5.35
CA ALA A 57 -25.31 -6.18 -5.94
C ALA A 57 -24.65 -7.05 -4.87
N GLN A 58 -24.20 -6.45 -3.76
CA GLN A 58 -23.62 -7.18 -2.63
C GLN A 58 -24.64 -8.14 -2.00
N ARG A 59 -25.87 -7.69 -1.76
CA ARG A 59 -26.94 -8.50 -1.17
C ARG A 59 -27.32 -9.69 -2.05
N LEU A 60 -27.43 -9.48 -3.37
CA LEU A 60 -27.72 -10.53 -4.35
C LEU A 60 -26.60 -11.59 -4.37
N ASN A 61 -25.35 -11.13 -4.41
CA ASN A 61 -24.17 -12.01 -4.37
C ASN A 61 -24.10 -12.80 -3.06
N ALA A 62 -24.32 -12.15 -1.91
CA ALA A 62 -24.35 -12.82 -0.60
C ALA A 62 -25.43 -13.91 -0.47
N ALA A 63 -26.54 -13.78 -1.21
CA ALA A 63 -27.57 -14.82 -1.25
C ALA A 63 -27.15 -16.02 -2.12
N ARG A 64 -26.52 -15.76 -3.28
CA ARG A 64 -25.96 -16.81 -4.16
C ARG A 64 -24.85 -17.60 -3.45
N ASP A 65 -24.08 -16.89 -2.64
CA ASP A 65 -23.06 -17.45 -1.76
C ASP A 65 -23.57 -18.45 -0.75
N GLN A 66 -24.60 -18.07 0.00
CA GLN A 66 -25.23 -18.96 0.95
C GLN A 66 -25.80 -20.19 0.24
N TRP A 67 -26.31 -20.02 -0.98
CA TRP A 67 -26.76 -21.13 -1.80
C TRP A 67 -25.61 -22.06 -2.22
N PHE A 68 -24.48 -21.51 -2.67
CA PHE A 68 -23.29 -22.29 -3.01
C PHE A 68 -22.71 -23.04 -1.80
N CYS A 69 -22.53 -22.36 -0.66
CA CYS A 69 -22.04 -23.00 0.55
C CYS A 69 -22.98 -24.12 1.02
N ALA A 70 -24.29 -23.90 0.94
CA ALA A 70 -25.27 -24.93 1.28
C ALA A 70 -25.29 -26.10 0.29
N PHE A 71 -25.01 -25.84 -0.99
CA PHE A 71 -24.80 -26.86 -2.03
C PHE A 71 -23.58 -27.71 -1.70
N VAL A 72 -22.43 -27.09 -1.41
CA VAL A 72 -21.22 -27.85 -1.03
C VAL A 72 -21.49 -28.67 0.21
N ALA A 73 -22.04 -28.07 1.27
CA ALA A 73 -22.33 -28.75 2.53
C ALA A 73 -23.26 -29.97 2.36
N SER A 74 -24.28 -29.89 1.48
CA SER A 74 -25.17 -31.03 1.22
C SER A 74 -24.51 -32.15 0.41
N HIS A 75 -23.41 -31.86 -0.29
CA HIS A 75 -22.71 -32.81 -1.15
C HIS A 75 -21.43 -33.38 -0.54
N VAL A 76 -20.92 -32.82 0.56
CA VAL A 76 -19.71 -33.31 1.26
C VAL A 76 -19.78 -34.82 1.55
N ALA A 77 -20.89 -35.30 2.11
CA ALA A 77 -21.07 -36.73 2.40
C ALA A 77 -21.17 -37.58 1.11
N PRO A 78 -22.06 -37.28 0.14
CA PRO A 78 -22.10 -37.99 -1.16
C PRO A 78 -20.80 -37.97 -1.96
N TRP A 79 -19.97 -36.94 -1.78
CA TRP A 79 -18.66 -36.82 -2.42
C TRP A 79 -17.55 -37.54 -1.65
N THR A 80 -17.85 -38.14 -0.49
CA THR A 80 -16.85 -38.76 0.40
C THR A 80 -15.72 -37.79 0.78
N VAL A 81 -16.07 -36.54 1.05
CA VAL A 81 -15.13 -35.47 1.38
C VAL A 81 -14.82 -35.47 2.87
N LYS A 82 -13.53 -35.47 3.20
CA LYS A 82 -13.02 -35.37 4.57
C LYS A 82 -12.92 -33.91 5.02
N HIS A 83 -12.23 -33.09 4.23
CA HIS A 83 -12.03 -31.66 4.52
C HIS A 83 -12.52 -30.81 3.35
N TRP A 84 -13.14 -29.68 3.64
CA TRP A 84 -13.54 -28.71 2.63
C TRP A 84 -13.51 -27.29 3.14
N VAL A 85 -13.27 -26.37 2.21
CA VAL A 85 -13.47 -24.93 2.35
C VAL A 85 -14.02 -24.39 1.03
N ALA A 86 -14.96 -23.47 1.11
CA ALA A 86 -15.52 -22.73 0.00
C ALA A 86 -15.51 -21.23 0.31
N THR A 87 -15.23 -20.41 -0.70
CA THR A 87 -15.37 -18.95 -0.63
C THR A 87 -15.81 -18.40 -1.98
N MET A 88 -16.20 -17.13 -1.98
CA MET A 88 -16.51 -16.39 -3.18
C MET A 88 -15.69 -15.11 -3.24
N GLU A 89 -15.16 -14.80 -4.43
CA GLU A 89 -14.27 -13.68 -4.67
C GLU A 89 -14.71 -12.90 -5.91
N ALA A 90 -14.81 -11.58 -5.75
CA ALA A 90 -14.96 -10.66 -6.87
C ALA A 90 -13.63 -10.57 -7.62
N ASN A 91 -13.72 -10.55 -8.94
CA ASN A 91 -12.61 -10.16 -9.79
C ASN A 91 -12.62 -8.64 -10.06
N THR A 92 -11.62 -8.17 -10.79
CA THR A 92 -11.48 -6.75 -11.15
C THR A 92 -12.64 -6.22 -12.00
N SER A 93 -13.39 -7.08 -12.68
CA SER A 93 -14.57 -6.70 -13.47
C SER A 93 -15.87 -6.74 -12.66
N GLY A 94 -15.81 -6.90 -11.33
CA GLY A 94 -16.99 -6.99 -10.45
C GLY A 94 -17.79 -8.29 -10.60
N THR A 95 -17.37 -9.19 -11.49
CA THR A 95 -17.96 -10.52 -11.59
C THR A 95 -17.36 -11.42 -10.53
N VAL A 96 -18.11 -12.45 -10.15
CA VAL A 96 -17.74 -13.25 -8.99
C VAL A 96 -17.42 -14.69 -9.38
N HIS A 97 -16.29 -15.18 -8.89
CA HIS A 97 -15.87 -16.58 -9.03
C HIS A 97 -15.89 -17.30 -7.68
N LEU A 98 -16.24 -18.58 -7.74
CA LEU A 98 -16.37 -19.45 -6.59
C LEU A 98 -15.10 -20.28 -6.44
N HIS A 99 -14.54 -20.32 -5.25
CA HIS A 99 -13.45 -21.22 -4.92
C HIS A 99 -13.95 -22.35 -4.05
N LEU A 100 -13.47 -23.56 -4.34
CA LEU A 100 -13.76 -24.77 -3.60
C LEU A 100 -12.50 -25.60 -3.49
N MET A 101 -12.09 -25.89 -2.26
CA MET A 101 -11.03 -26.86 -1.99
C MET A 101 -11.65 -28.08 -1.30
N LEU A 102 -11.36 -29.27 -1.84
CA LEU A 102 -11.84 -30.54 -1.32
C LEU A 102 -10.65 -31.47 -1.05
N GLN A 103 -10.66 -32.13 0.11
CA GLN A 103 -9.83 -33.30 0.38
C GLN A 103 -10.74 -34.50 0.55
N PHE A 104 -10.67 -35.45 -0.38
CA PHE A 104 -11.44 -36.68 -0.33
C PHE A 104 -10.87 -37.67 0.70
N ALA A 105 -11.73 -38.46 1.32
CA ALA A 105 -11.31 -39.52 2.24
C ALA A 105 -10.59 -40.68 1.52
N ARG A 106 -10.86 -40.85 0.23
CA ARG A 106 -10.24 -41.83 -0.67
C ARG A 106 -10.21 -41.29 -2.09
N ALA A 107 -9.34 -41.86 -2.94
CA ALA A 107 -9.30 -41.54 -4.36
C ALA A 107 -10.68 -41.65 -5.00
N GLN A 108 -11.05 -40.66 -5.81
CA GLN A 108 -12.33 -40.62 -6.53
C GLN A 108 -12.06 -40.80 -8.02
N ASN A 109 -12.74 -41.78 -8.63
CA ASN A 109 -12.74 -41.94 -10.08
C ASN A 109 -14.02 -41.31 -10.65
N CYS A 110 -14.02 -39.98 -10.78
CA CYS A 110 -15.14 -39.24 -11.34
C CYS A 110 -14.67 -37.99 -12.11
N GLY A 111 -15.45 -37.57 -13.10
CA GLY A 111 -15.21 -36.32 -13.80
C GLY A 111 -15.55 -35.08 -12.96
N SER A 112 -14.99 -33.93 -13.34
CA SER A 112 -15.24 -32.64 -12.67
C SER A 112 -16.71 -32.19 -12.72
N SER A 113 -17.49 -32.73 -13.66
CA SER A 113 -18.94 -32.50 -13.76
C SER A 113 -19.72 -32.91 -12.51
N ARG A 114 -19.19 -33.82 -11.69
CA ARG A 114 -19.79 -34.21 -10.40
C ARG A 114 -19.87 -33.05 -9.40
N PHE A 115 -19.05 -32.02 -9.59
CA PHE A 115 -18.93 -30.85 -8.71
C PHE A 115 -19.49 -29.58 -9.36
N MET A 116 -20.33 -29.74 -10.39
CA MET A 116 -20.92 -28.63 -11.12
C MET A 116 -21.93 -27.88 -10.25
N PHE A 117 -21.82 -26.56 -10.24
CA PHE A 117 -22.78 -25.66 -9.61
C PHE A 117 -23.31 -24.70 -10.68
N GLU A 118 -24.62 -24.51 -10.75
CA GLU A 118 -25.27 -23.63 -11.75
C GLU A 118 -24.85 -23.93 -13.21
N GLY A 119 -24.77 -25.20 -13.57
CA GLY A 119 -24.34 -25.62 -14.91
C GLY A 119 -22.85 -25.35 -15.21
N THR A 120 -22.09 -24.81 -14.26
CA THR A 120 -20.69 -24.40 -14.44
C THR A 120 -19.76 -25.47 -13.89
N ARG A 121 -18.90 -26.01 -14.77
CA ARG A 121 -17.86 -26.98 -14.36
C ARG A 121 -16.75 -26.25 -13.61
N PRO A 122 -16.24 -26.80 -12.50
CA PRO A 122 -15.08 -26.22 -11.86
C PRO A 122 -13.85 -26.35 -12.77
N ASN A 123 -13.01 -25.32 -12.74
CA ASN A 123 -11.69 -25.37 -13.35
C ASN A 123 -10.75 -26.14 -12.41
N ALA A 124 -10.59 -27.44 -12.66
CA ALA A 124 -9.67 -28.29 -11.92
C ALA A 124 -8.30 -28.31 -12.63
N SER A 125 -7.26 -27.88 -11.92
CA SER A 125 -5.88 -27.90 -12.40
C SER A 125 -5.00 -28.78 -11.51
N THR A 126 -3.92 -29.31 -12.07
CA THR A 126 -2.88 -30.03 -11.34
C THR A 126 -1.88 -29.08 -10.67
N GLN A 127 -1.89 -27.79 -11.04
CA GLN A 127 -1.08 -26.75 -10.42
C GLN A 127 -1.76 -26.25 -9.14
N ASP A 128 -0.96 -25.93 -8.12
CA ASP A 128 -1.47 -25.30 -6.92
C ASP A 128 -1.58 -23.77 -7.13
N TYR A 129 -2.53 -23.12 -6.46
CA TYR A 129 -2.76 -21.69 -6.61
C TYR A 129 -1.66 -20.78 -6.03
N LEU A 130 -0.67 -21.37 -5.34
CA LEU A 130 0.51 -20.67 -4.80
C LEU A 130 1.84 -21.07 -5.46
N GLY A 131 1.79 -21.84 -6.56
CA GLY A 131 2.93 -22.08 -7.46
C GLY A 131 4.01 -23.06 -6.97
N GLU A 132 3.88 -23.68 -5.80
CA GLU A 132 4.88 -24.66 -5.30
C GLU A 132 4.57 -26.12 -5.71
N GLY A 133 3.44 -26.37 -6.37
CA GLY A 133 2.89 -27.68 -6.69
C GLY A 133 2.50 -28.51 -5.46
N LEU A 134 2.00 -29.72 -5.71
CA LEU A 134 1.75 -30.72 -4.67
C LEU A 134 3.07 -31.41 -4.28
N CYS A 135 3.58 -31.14 -3.08
CA CYS A 135 4.77 -31.81 -2.57
C CYS A 135 4.42 -33.22 -2.06
N ARG A 136 4.82 -34.27 -2.77
CA ARG A 136 4.54 -35.66 -2.35
C ARG A 136 5.08 -36.00 -0.95
N LYS A 137 6.23 -35.43 -0.56
CA LYS A 137 6.84 -35.64 0.78
C LYS A 137 6.09 -34.89 1.90
N LYS A 138 5.37 -33.81 1.57
CA LYS A 138 4.61 -32.97 2.50
C LYS A 138 3.20 -32.71 1.95
N LEU A 139 2.51 -33.79 1.59
CA LEU A 139 1.24 -33.70 0.88
C LEU A 139 0.18 -32.94 1.68
N GLN A 140 0.03 -33.27 2.97
CA GLN A 140 -0.96 -32.61 3.82
C GLN A 140 -0.67 -31.11 3.95
N GLN A 141 0.60 -30.71 4.09
CA GLN A 141 0.98 -29.29 4.10
C GLN A 141 0.61 -28.57 2.80
N SER A 142 0.72 -29.24 1.65
CA SER A 142 0.31 -28.68 0.35
C SER A 142 -1.21 -28.53 0.27
N ILE A 143 -1.95 -29.49 0.85
CA ILE A 143 -3.42 -29.43 0.95
C ILE A 143 -3.85 -28.30 1.89
N ASP A 144 -3.26 -28.22 3.08
CA ASP A 144 -3.54 -27.18 4.09
C ASP A 144 -3.27 -25.79 3.52
N ARG A 145 -2.20 -25.63 2.71
CA ARG A 145 -1.93 -24.40 1.96
C ARG A 145 -3.06 -24.06 0.98
N GLY A 146 -3.58 -25.04 0.24
CA GLY A 146 -4.71 -24.84 -0.66
C GLY A 146 -6.00 -24.48 0.10
N MET A 147 -6.24 -25.10 1.25
CA MET A 147 -7.36 -24.76 2.14
C MET A 147 -7.23 -23.34 2.68
N PHE A 148 -6.02 -22.92 3.07
CA PHE A 148 -5.73 -21.55 3.49
C PHE A 148 -5.98 -20.55 2.37
N TYR A 149 -5.56 -20.88 1.14
CA TYR A 149 -5.81 -20.03 -0.02
C TYR A 149 -7.30 -19.74 -0.20
N VAL A 150 -8.16 -20.76 -0.08
CA VAL A 150 -9.62 -20.58 -0.21
C VAL A 150 -10.22 -19.92 1.04
N TRP A 151 -9.63 -20.11 2.22
CA TRP A 151 -10.14 -19.51 3.45
C TRP A 151 -9.78 -18.02 3.63
N ALA A 152 -8.62 -17.59 3.12
CA ALA A 152 -8.07 -16.27 3.40
C ALA A 152 -8.96 -15.11 2.89
N ASP A 153 -9.01 -14.05 3.71
CA ASP A 153 -9.62 -12.74 3.43
C ASP A 153 -8.76 -11.98 2.42
N LYS A 154 -8.90 -12.35 1.16
CA LYS A 154 -8.15 -11.75 0.06
C LYS A 154 -8.87 -10.51 -0.43
N ILE A 155 -8.12 -9.67 -1.15
CA ILE A 155 -8.70 -8.59 -1.92
C ILE A 155 -9.71 -9.21 -2.89
N GLY A 156 -10.98 -8.79 -2.77
CA GLY A 156 -12.11 -9.34 -3.52
C GLY A 156 -12.92 -10.41 -2.78
N THR A 157 -12.47 -10.95 -1.64
CA THR A 157 -13.29 -11.91 -0.85
C THR A 157 -14.59 -11.23 -0.42
N HIS A 158 -15.72 -11.87 -0.76
CA HIS A 158 -17.04 -11.33 -0.46
C HIS A 158 -17.34 -11.34 1.04
N ARG A 159 -18.11 -10.32 1.47
CA ARG A 159 -18.61 -10.21 2.84
C ARG A 159 -20.13 -10.34 2.88
N LEU A 160 -20.59 -11.04 3.90
CA LEU A 160 -21.99 -11.14 4.28
C LEU A 160 -22.51 -9.78 4.81
N PRO A 161 -23.84 -9.58 4.90
CA PRO A 161 -24.42 -8.33 5.38
C PRO A 161 -24.01 -7.92 6.81
N ASP A 162 -23.57 -8.88 7.64
CA ASP A 162 -23.07 -8.65 9.00
C ASP A 162 -21.56 -8.28 9.03
N GLY A 163 -20.92 -8.13 7.87
CA GLY A 163 -19.48 -7.86 7.73
C GLY A 163 -18.59 -9.10 7.81
N GLY A 164 -19.15 -10.27 8.12
CA GLY A 164 -18.45 -11.55 8.16
C GLY A 164 -17.98 -11.98 6.77
N LEU A 165 -16.89 -12.75 6.72
CA LEU A 165 -16.40 -13.30 5.45
C LEU A 165 -17.36 -14.35 4.92
N CYS A 166 -17.58 -14.33 3.60
CA CYS A 166 -18.24 -15.42 2.91
C CYS A 166 -17.27 -16.60 2.73
N VAL A 167 -17.00 -17.29 3.83
CA VAL A 167 -16.16 -18.48 3.89
C VAL A 167 -16.89 -19.53 4.71
N SER A 168 -17.00 -20.74 4.18
CA SER A 168 -17.57 -21.87 4.89
C SER A 168 -16.71 -23.11 4.68
N GLY A 169 -16.59 -23.94 5.71
CA GLY A 169 -15.78 -25.15 5.64
C GLY A 169 -15.72 -25.86 6.98
N ASN A 170 -15.44 -27.15 6.96
CA ASN A 170 -15.23 -27.94 8.18
C ASN A 170 -13.75 -28.00 8.62
N TYR A 171 -12.83 -27.50 7.78
CA TYR A 171 -11.38 -27.55 8.01
C TYR A 171 -10.77 -26.17 7.79
N GLN A 172 -10.37 -25.49 8.87
CA GLN A 172 -9.96 -24.08 8.83
C GLN A 172 -8.66 -23.87 9.65
N PRO A 173 -8.05 -22.67 9.64
CA PRO A 173 -6.88 -22.43 10.49
C PRO A 173 -7.13 -22.69 11.98
N CYS A 174 -6.08 -23.10 12.70
CA CYS A 174 -6.14 -23.48 14.12
C CYS A 174 -6.54 -22.35 15.08
N TRP A 175 -6.54 -21.09 14.64
CA TRP A 175 -7.06 -19.96 15.41
C TRP A 175 -8.56 -19.71 15.22
N THR A 176 -9.24 -20.54 14.43
CA THR A 176 -10.70 -20.49 14.24
C THR A 176 -11.42 -21.44 15.20
N LYS A 177 -12.76 -21.39 15.21
CA LYS A 177 -13.62 -22.30 15.98
C LYS A 177 -14.06 -23.53 15.16
N ALA A 178 -13.40 -23.84 14.05
CA ALA A 178 -13.78 -24.96 13.20
C ALA A 178 -13.56 -26.32 13.90
N THR A 179 -14.39 -27.30 13.55
CA THR A 179 -14.32 -28.66 14.12
C THR A 179 -13.00 -29.35 13.81
N LEU A 180 -12.47 -29.14 12.61
CA LEU A 180 -11.15 -29.63 12.21
C LEU A 180 -10.29 -28.41 11.86
N SER A 181 -9.00 -28.49 12.20
CA SER A 181 -8.11 -27.37 11.98
C SER A 181 -6.70 -27.76 11.55
N TYR A 182 -6.00 -26.82 10.92
CA TYR A 182 -4.60 -26.95 10.51
C TYR A 182 -3.74 -25.76 10.95
N GLN A 183 -2.44 -26.01 11.08
CA GLN A 183 -1.46 -24.96 11.30
C GLN A 183 -1.19 -24.20 10.00
N VAL A 184 -1.21 -22.87 10.07
CA VAL A 184 -0.81 -22.00 8.96
C VAL A 184 0.64 -21.59 9.15
N LEU A 185 1.45 -21.75 8.11
CA LEU A 185 2.84 -21.29 8.12
C LEU A 185 2.92 -19.82 7.69
N GLY A 186 3.84 -19.06 8.28
CA GLY A 186 4.01 -17.63 8.01
C GLY A 186 4.34 -17.33 6.54
N LYS A 187 4.96 -18.29 5.83
CA LYS A 187 5.23 -18.16 4.39
C LYS A 187 3.97 -18.14 3.50
N TRP A 188 2.82 -18.64 3.96
CA TRP A 188 1.59 -18.68 3.16
C TRP A 188 0.90 -17.31 3.03
N PRO A 189 0.60 -16.57 4.12
CA PRO A 189 0.10 -15.21 3.99
C PRO A 189 1.14 -14.28 3.34
N GLU A 190 2.44 -14.50 3.59
CA GLU A 190 3.51 -13.76 2.92
C GLU A 190 3.47 -13.95 1.39
N ALA A 191 3.23 -15.17 0.90
CA ALA A 191 3.08 -15.43 -0.53
C ALA A 191 1.85 -14.72 -1.12
N LEU A 192 0.71 -14.73 -0.43
CA LEU A 192 -0.48 -14.00 -0.87
C LEU A 192 -0.26 -12.49 -0.90
N TRP A 193 0.41 -11.94 0.11
CA TRP A 193 0.77 -10.52 0.16
C TRP A 193 1.71 -10.12 -0.98
N LYS A 194 2.77 -10.91 -1.23
CA LYS A 194 3.67 -10.70 -2.37
C LYS A 194 2.96 -10.78 -3.73
N GLN A 195 1.92 -11.59 -3.84
CA GLN A 195 1.05 -11.67 -5.03
C GLN A 195 -0.01 -10.54 -5.08
N ARG A 196 0.04 -9.56 -4.17
CA ARG A 196 -0.94 -8.46 -4.06
C ARG A 196 -2.38 -8.96 -3.88
N LYS A 197 -2.56 -10.11 -3.23
CA LYS A 197 -3.87 -10.68 -2.88
C LYS A 197 -4.32 -10.32 -1.47
N LEU A 198 -3.43 -9.77 -0.64
CA LEU A 198 -3.75 -9.24 0.70
C LEU A 198 -3.37 -7.77 0.76
N THR A 199 -4.13 -7.00 1.54
CA THR A 199 -3.67 -5.69 2.01
C THR A 199 -2.54 -5.87 3.02
N SER A 200 -1.72 -4.83 3.21
CA SER A 200 -0.66 -4.83 4.23
C SER A 200 -1.22 -5.07 5.64
N ASP A 201 -2.38 -4.50 5.95
CA ASP A 201 -3.04 -4.67 7.27
C ASP A 201 -3.53 -6.09 7.49
N LYS A 202 -4.14 -6.71 6.47
CA LYS A 202 -4.60 -8.09 6.57
C LYS A 202 -3.42 -9.08 6.65
N TYR A 203 -2.34 -8.79 5.93
CA TYR A 203 -1.11 -9.55 6.03
C TYR A 203 -0.50 -9.45 7.44
N GLU A 204 -0.47 -8.26 8.04
CA GLU A 204 -0.02 -8.06 9.42
C GLU A 204 -0.86 -8.85 10.43
N GLU A 205 -2.19 -8.83 10.29
CA GLU A 205 -3.10 -9.63 11.11
C GLU A 205 -2.73 -11.13 11.03
N TYR A 206 -2.59 -11.66 9.82
CA TYR A 206 -2.20 -13.05 9.61
C TYR A 206 -0.79 -13.36 10.12
N LEU A 207 0.13 -12.41 10.02
CA LEU A 207 1.49 -12.60 10.53
C LEU A 207 1.47 -12.95 12.03
N TYR A 208 0.71 -12.20 12.83
CA TYR A 208 0.60 -12.47 14.27
C TYR A 208 -0.20 -13.73 14.58
N LEU A 209 -1.25 -14.03 13.79
CA LEU A 209 -2.03 -15.26 13.95
C LEU A 209 -1.19 -16.53 13.66
N THR A 210 -0.28 -16.49 12.68
CA THR A 210 0.57 -17.66 12.35
C THR A 210 1.66 -17.95 13.38
N ARG A 211 2.11 -16.94 14.13
CA ARG A 211 3.19 -17.05 15.12
C ARG A 211 4.50 -17.63 14.57
N ASP A 212 4.73 -17.51 13.25
CA ASP A 212 5.87 -18.11 12.55
C ASP A 212 6.75 -17.01 11.94
N GLY A 213 7.94 -16.80 12.53
CA GLY A 213 8.95 -15.84 12.08
C GLY A 213 8.46 -14.38 12.06
N VAL A 214 7.62 -14.01 13.04
CA VAL A 214 6.95 -12.70 13.14
C VAL A 214 7.93 -11.53 12.98
N LEU A 215 9.03 -11.51 13.76
CA LEU A 215 9.96 -10.38 13.77
C LEU A 215 10.59 -10.11 12.39
N ALA A 216 11.08 -11.14 11.71
CA ALA A 216 11.73 -10.97 10.42
C ALA A 216 10.75 -10.48 9.34
N ARG A 217 9.55 -11.07 9.30
CA ARG A 217 8.50 -10.70 8.34
C ARG A 217 7.90 -9.33 8.60
N LYS A 218 7.77 -8.93 9.87
CA LYS A 218 7.31 -7.59 10.26
C LYS A 218 8.28 -6.51 9.81
N ARG A 219 9.59 -6.72 9.98
CA ARG A 219 10.61 -5.80 9.44
C ARG A 219 10.49 -5.62 7.92
N ASN A 220 10.25 -6.71 7.18
CA ASN A 220 10.05 -6.63 5.73
C ASN A 220 8.77 -5.85 5.38
N LEU A 221 7.67 -6.06 6.12
CA LEU A 221 6.44 -5.30 5.94
C LEU A 221 6.64 -3.81 6.20
N ASP A 222 7.33 -3.47 7.29
CA ASP A 222 7.57 -2.09 7.71
C ASP A 222 8.45 -1.36 6.70
N ALA A 223 9.51 -2.00 6.21
CA ALA A 223 10.35 -1.43 5.15
C ALA A 223 9.56 -1.17 3.85
N VAL A 224 8.62 -2.04 3.48
CA VAL A 224 7.75 -1.80 2.31
C VAL A 224 6.79 -0.63 2.56
N ARG A 225 6.19 -0.55 3.76
CA ARG A 225 5.30 0.57 4.13
C ARG A 225 6.04 1.91 4.14
N GLU A 226 7.24 1.94 4.72
CA GLU A 226 8.09 3.13 4.74
C GLU A 226 8.40 3.59 3.31
N HIS A 227 8.81 2.68 2.44
CA HIS A 227 9.04 3.00 1.03
C HIS A 227 7.77 3.49 0.30
N GLU A 228 6.61 2.89 0.57
CA GLU A 228 5.33 3.32 -0.01
C GLU A 228 4.94 4.73 0.46
N VAL A 229 5.23 5.08 1.73
CA VAL A 229 5.03 6.43 2.27
C VAL A 229 5.98 7.43 1.62
N GLU A 230 7.28 7.13 1.58
CA GLU A 230 8.29 8.00 0.94
C GLU A 230 7.97 8.26 -0.53
N ALA A 231 7.55 7.22 -1.27
CA ALA A 231 7.17 7.35 -2.67
C ALA A 231 5.92 8.23 -2.86
N ALA A 232 4.94 8.12 -1.95
CA ALA A 232 3.74 8.97 -1.97
C ALA A 232 4.09 10.44 -1.68
N GLU A 233 4.94 10.69 -0.68
CA GLU A 233 5.43 12.04 -0.36
C GLU A 233 6.22 12.64 -1.53
N ALA A 234 7.13 11.86 -2.13
CA ALA A 234 7.89 12.28 -3.30
C ALA A 234 6.99 12.66 -4.49
N ALA A 235 5.93 11.87 -4.75
CA ALA A 235 4.96 12.17 -5.79
C ALA A 235 4.19 13.48 -5.52
N VAL A 236 3.85 13.77 -4.26
CA VAL A 236 3.23 15.05 -3.87
C VAL A 236 4.19 16.21 -4.07
N ILE A 237 5.46 16.06 -3.67
CA ILE A 237 6.50 17.06 -3.88
C ILE A 237 6.70 17.34 -5.37
N GLU A 238 6.77 16.30 -6.20
CA GLU A 238 6.91 16.44 -7.65
C GLU A 238 5.71 17.15 -8.27
N ALA A 239 4.49 16.74 -7.90
CA ALA A 239 3.26 17.38 -8.38
C ALA A 239 3.19 18.87 -8.00
N ASN A 240 3.56 19.21 -6.76
CA ASN A 240 3.62 20.59 -6.28
C ASN A 240 4.69 21.40 -7.01
N THR A 241 5.89 20.84 -7.16
CA THR A 241 7.00 21.48 -7.87
C THR A 241 6.62 21.76 -9.32
N LYS A 242 6.01 20.79 -10.01
CA LYS A 242 5.51 20.95 -11.36
C LYS A 242 4.47 22.06 -11.46
N ARG A 243 3.49 22.09 -10.54
CA ARG A 243 2.44 23.11 -10.48
C ARG A 243 3.02 24.52 -10.29
N ILE A 244 3.98 24.67 -9.37
CA ILE A 244 4.65 25.96 -9.10
C ILE A 244 5.44 26.41 -10.32
N ARG A 245 6.27 25.55 -10.90
CA ARG A 245 7.07 25.86 -12.09
C ARG A 245 6.22 26.21 -13.32
N SER A 246 5.06 25.57 -13.48
CA SER A 246 4.17 25.82 -14.63
C SER A 246 3.36 27.11 -14.55
N ASN A 247 3.34 27.78 -13.38
CA ASN A 247 2.59 29.02 -13.21
C ASN A 247 3.50 30.12 -12.65
N PRO A 248 4.16 30.90 -13.53
CA PRO A 248 5.00 32.03 -13.13
C PRO A 248 4.27 33.10 -12.32
N ALA A 249 2.94 33.14 -12.30
CA ALA A 249 2.20 34.07 -11.44
C ALA A 249 2.22 33.63 -9.96
N LEU A 250 2.58 32.37 -9.65
CA LEU A 250 2.72 31.87 -8.28
C LEU A 250 4.05 32.25 -7.63
N TYR A 251 5.04 32.69 -8.40
CA TYR A 251 6.31 33.15 -7.86
C TYR A 251 6.86 34.28 -8.74
N GLN A 252 7.03 35.47 -8.17
CA GLN A 252 7.77 36.52 -8.86
C GLN A 252 9.25 36.39 -8.49
N PRO A 253 10.18 36.45 -9.47
CA PRO A 253 11.59 36.54 -9.13
C PRO A 253 11.81 37.78 -8.28
N PHE A 254 12.66 37.65 -7.27
CA PHE A 254 13.09 38.82 -6.51
C PHE A 254 13.71 39.84 -7.49
N PRO A 255 13.48 41.15 -7.26
CA PRO A 255 14.18 42.18 -8.02
C PRO A 255 15.68 41.95 -7.95
N GLU A 256 16.39 42.25 -9.04
CA GLU A 256 17.84 42.17 -9.05
C GLU A 256 18.42 43.04 -7.92
N VAL A 257 19.31 42.46 -7.12
CA VAL A 257 20.07 43.19 -6.10
C VAL A 257 21.45 43.46 -6.68
N PRO A 258 21.76 44.69 -7.14
CA PRO A 258 22.99 44.97 -7.90
C PRO A 258 24.27 44.58 -7.16
N VAL A 259 24.27 44.69 -5.83
CA VAL A 259 25.40 44.29 -4.97
C VAL A 259 25.65 42.77 -5.03
N ALA A 260 24.60 41.97 -5.11
CA ALA A 260 24.69 40.51 -5.24
C ALA A 260 25.21 40.12 -6.63
N SER A 261 24.69 40.74 -7.69
CA SER A 261 25.17 40.53 -9.07
C SER A 261 26.65 40.89 -9.23
N ALA A 262 27.07 42.02 -8.64
CA ALA A 262 28.46 42.46 -8.67
C ALA A 262 29.39 41.51 -7.88
N TRP A 263 28.93 40.96 -6.76
CA TRP A 263 29.68 39.94 -6.03
C TRP A 263 29.81 38.65 -6.85
N LEU A 264 28.74 38.18 -7.50
CA LEU A 264 28.74 36.92 -8.25
C LEU A 264 29.76 36.94 -9.39
N ALA A 265 29.88 38.09 -10.07
CA ALA A 265 30.86 38.29 -11.13
C ALA A 265 32.32 38.07 -10.67
N THR A 266 32.62 38.19 -9.37
CA THR A 266 33.99 37.96 -8.85
C THR A 266 34.44 36.49 -8.92
N PHE A 267 33.54 35.54 -9.12
CA PHE A 267 33.87 34.11 -9.27
C PHE A 267 34.42 33.75 -10.66
N CYS A 268 34.30 34.64 -11.64
CA CYS A 268 34.97 34.47 -12.93
C CYS A 268 36.48 34.74 -12.85
N GLU A 269 36.97 35.24 -11.72
CA GLU A 269 38.38 35.53 -11.47
C GLU A 269 38.96 34.48 -10.52
N ASP A 270 40.10 33.89 -10.87
CA ASP A 270 40.80 32.92 -10.00
C ASP A 270 41.39 33.63 -8.77
N ARG A 271 40.94 33.24 -7.58
CA ARG A 271 41.32 33.86 -6.30
C ARG A 271 41.59 32.81 -5.23
N LEU A 272 42.62 33.07 -4.40
CA LEU A 272 43.00 32.23 -3.26
C LEU A 272 41.91 32.11 -2.17
N ARG A 273 40.99 33.09 -2.09
CA ARG A 273 39.85 33.12 -1.17
C ARG A 273 38.68 33.85 -1.82
N TYR A 274 37.49 33.26 -1.78
CA TYR A 274 36.28 33.89 -2.28
C TYR A 274 35.49 34.54 -1.14
N PRO A 275 34.98 35.77 -1.33
CA PRO A 275 34.12 36.41 -0.35
C PRO A 275 32.79 35.67 -0.22
N LEU A 276 32.23 35.57 0.99
CA LEU A 276 30.92 34.93 1.24
C LEU A 276 29.75 35.89 0.93
N LEU A 277 28.91 35.63 -0.07
CA LEU A 277 27.62 36.32 -0.26
C LEU A 277 26.49 35.46 0.24
N VAL A 278 25.59 36.13 0.94
CA VAL A 278 24.37 35.54 1.45
C VAL A 278 23.21 35.84 0.50
N VAL A 279 23.04 35.09 -0.62
CA VAL A 279 21.75 34.87 -1.33
C VAL A 279 21.79 33.63 -2.28
N HIS A 280 20.67 32.89 -2.30
CA HIS A 280 20.14 31.79 -3.14
C HIS A 280 20.81 31.41 -4.50
N ASP A 281 21.97 30.74 -4.44
CA ASP A 281 22.25 29.48 -5.16
C ASP A 281 23.53 28.86 -4.59
N GLY A 282 23.40 28.42 -3.34
CA GLY A 282 24.47 27.98 -2.46
C GLY A 282 23.90 27.23 -1.27
N ILE A 283 24.75 26.79 -0.34
CA ILE A 283 24.24 26.25 0.93
C ILE A 283 23.69 27.42 1.74
N ILE A 284 22.39 27.45 1.99
CA ILE A 284 21.77 28.45 2.87
C ILE A 284 21.67 27.86 4.26
N LEU A 285 22.34 28.52 5.20
CA LEU A 285 22.13 28.36 6.64
C LEU A 285 21.12 29.42 7.06
N ASP A 286 19.85 29.05 7.00
CA ASP A 286 18.76 29.96 7.35
C ASP A 286 18.57 30.03 8.88
N ASP A 287 18.28 31.23 9.36
CA ASP A 287 17.98 31.56 10.76
C ASP A 287 19.03 31.09 11.77
N VAL A 288 20.32 31.37 11.49
CA VAL A 288 21.39 31.04 12.43
C VAL A 288 21.25 31.91 13.69
N ARG A 289 20.79 31.29 14.78
CA ARG A 289 20.55 31.93 16.08
C ARG A 289 21.81 32.13 16.92
N ASP A 290 22.95 31.60 16.51
CA ASP A 290 24.21 31.75 17.22
C ASP A 290 25.41 31.69 16.25
N LEU A 291 26.20 32.77 16.18
CA LEU A 291 27.40 32.80 15.32
C LEU A 291 28.53 31.87 15.79
N ALA A 292 28.48 31.37 17.03
CA ALA A 292 29.38 30.32 17.49
C ALA A 292 29.25 29.06 16.61
N PHE A 293 28.06 28.76 16.09
CA PHE A 293 27.87 27.67 15.13
C PHE A 293 28.78 27.81 13.91
N LEU A 294 28.86 29.01 13.33
CA LEU A 294 29.73 29.24 12.17
C LEU A 294 31.20 29.09 12.56
N ALA A 295 31.60 29.67 13.70
CA ALA A 295 32.97 29.60 14.20
C ALA A 295 33.43 28.15 14.44
N GLU A 296 32.62 27.34 15.11
CA GLU A 296 32.90 25.93 15.40
C GLU A 296 32.97 25.08 14.13
N HIS A 297 32.21 25.45 13.10
CA HIS A 297 32.16 24.75 11.81
C HIS A 297 32.99 25.45 10.72
N GLN A 298 33.87 26.38 11.09
CA GLN A 298 34.59 27.21 10.11
C GLN A 298 35.39 26.37 9.12
N GLU A 299 35.97 25.24 9.54
CA GLU A 299 36.75 24.39 8.65
C GLU A 299 35.90 23.77 7.55
N LYS A 300 34.64 23.45 7.88
CA LYS A 300 33.63 22.96 6.93
C LYS A 300 33.21 24.08 5.99
N LEU A 301 32.90 25.25 6.54
CA LEU A 301 32.34 26.39 5.79
C LEU A 301 33.38 27.12 4.92
N GLN A 302 34.66 27.12 5.31
CA GLN A 302 35.76 27.69 4.51
C GLN A 302 36.12 26.86 3.28
N GLY A 303 35.64 25.61 3.20
CA GLY A 303 35.92 24.73 2.07
C GLY A 303 37.41 24.47 1.89
N LYS A 304 38.13 24.11 2.97
CA LYS A 304 39.56 23.75 2.89
C LYS A 304 39.76 22.66 1.83
N TYR A 305 40.76 22.87 0.95
CA TYR A 305 40.95 22.11 -0.29
C TYR A 305 41.51 20.70 -0.11
N ASP A 306 41.90 20.34 1.11
CA ASP A 306 42.66 19.13 1.42
C ASP A 306 41.82 18.02 2.06
N ALA A 307 40.52 18.25 2.34
CA ALA A 307 39.66 17.25 2.97
C ALA A 307 38.21 17.26 2.49
N ARG A 308 37.58 16.07 2.48
CA ARG A 308 36.12 15.94 2.33
C ARG A 308 35.44 16.36 3.63
N VAL A 309 34.38 17.16 3.51
CA VAL A 309 33.58 17.59 4.65
C VAL A 309 32.43 16.60 4.86
N GLU A 310 32.40 15.95 6.02
CA GLU A 310 31.29 15.10 6.45
C GLU A 310 30.15 15.94 7.05
N PHE A 311 28.96 15.75 6.48
CA PHE A 311 27.74 16.47 6.83
C PHE A 311 26.85 15.71 7.82
N ALA A 312 26.75 14.40 7.65
CA ALA A 312 25.96 13.54 8.50
C ALA A 312 26.47 12.11 8.46
N THR A 313 26.38 11.41 9.59
CA THR A 313 26.68 10.00 9.72
C THR A 313 25.61 9.32 10.56
N THR A 314 25.16 8.14 10.15
CA THR A 314 24.14 7.40 10.89
C THR A 314 24.67 6.91 12.24
N PRO A 315 23.82 6.75 13.28
CA PRO A 315 24.21 6.08 14.51
C PRO A 315 24.75 4.67 14.19
N GLY A 316 26.04 4.45 14.45
CA GLY A 316 26.74 3.21 14.08
C GLY A 316 27.67 3.31 12.86
N GLY A 317 27.78 4.48 12.21
CA GLY A 317 28.82 4.75 11.20
C GLY A 317 28.63 4.07 9.85
N THR A 318 27.46 3.46 9.61
CA THR A 318 27.25 2.60 8.43
C THR A 318 27.04 3.41 7.15
N CYS A 319 26.57 4.65 7.27
CA CYS A 319 26.45 5.58 6.15
C CYS A 319 26.95 6.97 6.58
N ALA A 320 27.85 7.54 5.78
CA ALA A 320 28.34 8.90 5.93
C ALA A 320 28.11 9.66 4.62
N TYR A 321 27.57 10.87 4.71
CA TYR A 321 27.45 11.79 3.56
C TYR A 321 28.58 12.81 3.63
N SER A 322 29.46 12.79 2.63
CA SER A 322 30.57 13.75 2.51
C SER A 322 30.56 14.43 1.14
N LYS A 323 30.87 15.72 1.11
CA LYS A 323 30.96 16.51 -0.13
C LYS A 323 32.21 17.38 -0.12
N TYR A 324 32.80 17.59 -1.29
CA TYR A 324 33.81 18.62 -1.48
C TYR A 324 33.08 19.97 -1.60
N LEU A 325 33.40 20.91 -0.73
CA LEU A 325 32.79 22.25 -0.71
C LEU A 325 33.57 23.28 -1.52
N PHE A 326 34.46 22.81 -2.40
CA PHE A 326 35.17 23.64 -3.36
C PHE A 326 34.17 24.43 -4.21
N ALA A 327 34.34 25.75 -4.25
CA ALA A 327 33.52 26.66 -5.06
C ALA A 327 31.99 26.59 -4.79
N VAL A 328 31.58 26.14 -3.60
CA VAL A 328 30.17 26.20 -3.18
C VAL A 328 29.95 27.50 -2.39
N PRO A 329 29.16 28.45 -2.90
CA PRO A 329 28.83 29.64 -2.11
C PRO A 329 27.95 29.24 -0.92
N ILE A 330 28.17 29.88 0.23
CA ILE A 330 27.40 29.63 1.47
C ILE A 330 26.75 30.94 1.89
N ALA A 331 25.44 30.93 2.08
CA ALA A 331 24.66 32.04 2.58
C ALA A 331 24.26 31.79 4.03
N VAL A 332 24.37 32.78 4.91
CA VAL A 332 23.90 32.69 6.29
C VAL A 332 22.97 33.84 6.63
N THR A 333 21.71 33.55 6.95
CA THR A 333 20.78 34.56 7.44
C THR A 333 20.85 34.60 8.97
N ILE A 334 20.87 35.80 9.52
CA ILE A 334 20.88 36.09 10.96
C ILE A 334 19.93 37.24 11.24
N ASN A 335 19.48 37.37 12.49
CA ASN A 335 18.59 38.46 12.90
C ASN A 335 19.12 39.14 14.16
N HIS A 336 18.43 40.18 14.63
CA HIS A 336 18.86 40.95 15.80
C HIS A 336 18.89 40.16 17.12
N SER A 337 18.26 38.98 17.17
CA SER A 337 18.31 38.07 18.33
C SER A 337 19.45 37.05 18.26
N THR A 338 20.22 37.01 17.16
CA THR A 338 21.33 36.08 16.99
C THR A 338 22.40 36.33 18.06
N ARG A 339 22.75 35.28 18.80
CA ARG A 339 23.80 35.29 19.83
C ARG A 339 25.18 35.41 19.18
N ASN A 340 26.13 35.98 19.94
CA ASN A 340 27.51 36.18 19.52
C ASN A 340 27.65 37.00 18.22
N ILE A 341 26.70 37.91 17.95
CA ILE A 341 26.72 38.77 16.75
C ILE A 341 27.99 39.64 16.69
N ASP A 342 28.58 39.94 17.86
CA ASP A 342 29.85 40.65 17.99
C ASP A 342 31.03 39.90 17.34
N PHE A 343 30.91 38.59 17.05
CA PHE A 343 31.91 37.83 16.31
C PHE A 343 32.17 38.40 14.91
N LEU A 344 31.20 39.11 14.33
CA LEU A 344 31.41 39.88 13.11
C LEU A 344 32.48 40.98 13.27
N HIS A 345 32.83 41.37 14.49
CA HIS A 345 33.84 42.39 14.79
C HIS A 345 35.03 41.84 15.57
N SER A 346 34.84 40.79 16.38
CA SER A 346 35.83 40.27 17.32
C SER A 346 36.53 38.98 16.87
N HIS A 347 35.81 38.07 16.21
CA HIS A 347 36.28 36.71 15.90
C HIS A 347 37.30 36.70 14.75
N ASP A 348 38.38 35.95 14.87
CA ASP A 348 39.51 35.95 13.94
C ASP A 348 39.10 35.66 12.48
N TRP A 349 38.27 34.65 12.21
CA TRP A 349 37.76 34.37 10.87
C TRP A 349 36.65 35.33 10.45
N LEU A 350 35.56 35.40 11.24
CA LEU A 350 34.38 36.13 10.86
C LEU A 350 34.67 37.61 10.71
N LYS A 351 35.51 38.26 11.53
CA LYS A 351 35.72 39.72 11.48
C LYS A 351 36.38 40.26 10.22
N HIS A 352 37.04 39.43 9.43
CA HIS A 352 37.76 39.90 8.25
C HIS A 352 36.83 40.07 7.02
N PRO A 353 36.75 41.27 6.41
CA PRO A 353 35.93 41.52 5.22
C PRO A 353 36.33 40.69 3.99
N LYS A 354 37.54 40.12 3.97
CA LYS A 354 37.96 39.19 2.91
C LYS A 354 37.29 37.82 2.99
N ASN A 355 36.79 37.46 4.18
CA ASN A 355 36.17 36.16 4.44
C ASN A 355 34.63 36.23 4.42
N ARG A 356 34.05 37.43 4.43
CA ARG A 356 32.59 37.62 4.42
C ARG A 356 32.15 38.91 3.74
N VAL A 357 30.94 38.90 3.19
CA VAL A 357 30.20 40.10 2.80
C VAL A 357 29.00 40.22 3.71
N LEU A 358 28.88 41.35 4.41
CA LEU A 358 27.67 41.67 5.18
C LEU A 358 26.71 42.46 4.30
N VAL A 359 25.51 41.92 4.13
CA VAL A 359 24.41 42.57 3.42
C VAL A 359 23.37 42.95 4.47
N ASN A 360 23.23 44.24 4.73
CA ASN A 360 22.17 44.74 5.59
C ASN A 360 20.94 44.99 4.73
N PHE A 361 19.83 44.33 5.04
CA PHE A 361 18.55 44.68 4.47
C PHE A 361 18.03 45.93 5.20
N PRO A 362 17.65 47.00 4.48
CA PRO A 362 17.01 48.14 5.12
C PRO A 362 15.72 47.69 5.81
N ASP A 363 15.39 48.28 6.95
CA ASP A 363 14.11 48.06 7.61
C ASP A 363 12.97 48.39 6.64
N ILE A 364 12.35 47.36 6.07
CA ILE A 364 11.22 47.50 5.14
C ILE A 364 10.01 48.14 5.84
N LEU A 365 10.00 48.14 7.18
CA LEU A 365 8.95 48.73 8.02
C LEU A 365 9.12 50.24 8.25
N GLY A 366 10.19 50.88 7.77
CA GLY A 366 10.42 52.32 7.92
C GLY A 366 9.86 53.21 6.79
N GLN A 367 9.24 52.62 5.76
CA GLN A 367 8.70 53.33 4.59
C GLN A 367 7.26 52.90 4.20
N VAL A 368 6.45 52.49 5.18
CA VAL A 368 4.99 52.30 5.00
C VAL A 368 4.23 53.26 5.89
#